data_AF-A0A7W5B1F6-F1
#
_entry.id   AF-A0A7W5B1F6-F1
#
_cell.length_a   1.000
_cell.length_b   1.000
_cell.length_c   1.000
_cell.angle_alpha   90.00
_cell.angle_beta   90.00
_cell.angle_gamma   90.00
#
_symmetry.space_group_name_H-M   'P 1'
#
loop_
_entity.id
_entity.type
_entity.pdbx_description
1 polymer ?
#
loop_
_entity_poly.entity_id
_entity_poly.type
_entity_poly.pdbx_seq_one_letter_code
_entity_poly.pdbx_strand_id
1 'polypeptide(L)' 'MITASILLGLSCLVGAVELTRLWTKKHKRTVAVYAAVLIMGNAMIVLRGLGIALPNPADWLTAALTPLNNMLLHLGLIES' A
#
# COMPACT_ATOMS: atom_id res chain seq x y z
N MET A 1 -13.68 -8.37 1.57
CA MET A 1 -13.72 -9.02 0.25
C MET A 1 -14.36 -8.11 -0.81
N ILE A 2 -15.60 -7.63 -0.62
CA ILE A 2 -16.30 -6.74 -1.58
C ILE A 2 -15.50 -5.45 -1.88
N THR A 3 -14.92 -4.81 -0.87
CA THR A 3 -14.09 -3.60 -1.03
C THR A 3 -12.84 -3.82 -1.88
N ALA A 4 -12.19 -4.98 -1.76
CA ALA A 4 -11.00 -5.32 -2.56
C ALA A 4 -11.37 -5.53 -4.04
N SER A 5 -12.49 -6.21 -4.31
CA SER A 5 -12.96 -6.45 -5.67
C SER A 5 -13.34 -5.16 -6.40
N ILE A 6 -14.00 -4.22 -5.70
CA ILE A 6 -14.33 -2.89 -6.25
C ILE A 6 -13.04 -2.11 -6.56
N LEU A 7 -12.08 -2.14 -5.65
CA LEU A 7 -10.81 -1.41 -5.80
C LEU A 7 -9.97 -1.95 -6.97
N LEU A 8 -9.87 -3.28 -7.11
CA LEU A 8 -9.21 -3.93 -8.26
C LEU A 8 -9.92 -3.57 -9.57
N GLY A 9 -11.25 -3.62 -9.60
CA GLY A 9 -12.04 -3.28 -10.79
C GLY A 9 -11.83 -1.83 -11.25
N LEU A 10 -11.89 -0.88 -10.31
CA LEU A 10 -11.62 0.53 -10.58
C LEU A 10 -10.17 0.76 -11.02
N SER A 11 -9.20 0.12 -10.35
CA SER A 11 -7.79 0.23 -10.71
C SER A 11 -7.53 -0.28 -12.14
N CYS A 12 -8.19 -1.36 -12.55
CA CYS A 12 -8.07 -1.92 -13.89
C CYS A 12 -8.69 -0.99 -14.95
N LEU A 13 -9.85 -0.39 -14.67
CA LEU A 13 -10.51 0.60 -15.54
C LEU A 13 -9.66 1.85 -15.74
N VAL A 14 -9.18 2.44 -14.64
CA VAL A 14 -8.31 3.63 -14.68
C VAL A 14 -6.98 3.28 -15.34
N GLY A 15 -6.45 2.10 -15.05
CA GLY A 15 -5.28 1.51 -15.71
C GLY A 15 -5.45 1.49 -17.23
N ALA A 16 -6.51 0.88 -17.74
CA ALA A 16 -6.76 0.76 -19.18
C ALA A 16 -6.90 2.11 -19.88
N VAL A 17 -7.63 3.07 -19.28
CA VAL A 17 -7.81 4.41 -19.84
C VAL A 17 -6.49 5.18 -19.87
N GLU A 18 -5.78 5.22 -18.75
CA GLU A 18 -4.56 6.02 -18.62
C GLU A 18 -3.40 5.40 -19.41
N LEU A 19 -3.30 4.06 -19.46
CA LEU A 19 -2.29 3.35 -20.24
C LEU A 19 -2.50 3.58 -21.74
N THR A 20 -3.75 3.53 -22.23
CA THR A 20 -4.08 3.83 -23.63
C THR A 20 -3.75 5.28 -23.99
N ARG A 21 -4.02 6.21 -23.06
CA ARG A 21 -3.70 7.64 -23.20
C ARG A 21 -2.20 7.94 -23.17
N LEU A 22 -1.44 7.25 -22.33
CA LEU A 22 0.02 7.40 -22.24
C LEU A 22 0.72 6.74 -23.44
N TRP A 23 0.18 5.64 -23.96
CA TRP A 23 0.66 4.95 -25.16
C TRP A 23 0.51 5.84 -26.40
N THR A 24 -0.64 6.51 -26.54
CA THR A 24 -0.87 7.48 -27.63
C THR A 24 0.07 8.68 -27.57
N LYS A 25 0.52 9.09 -26.37
CA LYS A 25 1.51 10.16 -26.18
C LYS A 25 2.98 9.72 -26.35
N LYS A 26 3.27 8.47 -26.73
CA LYS A 26 4.64 7.89 -26.91
C LYS A 26 5.57 8.03 -25.68
N HIS A 27 5.07 8.35 -24.50
CA HIS A 27 5.87 8.55 -23.29
C HIS A 27 6.18 7.21 -22.59
N LYS A 28 7.02 6.39 -23.23
CA LYS A 28 7.32 5.00 -22.81
C LYS A 28 7.87 4.89 -21.37
N ARG A 29 8.67 5.86 -20.91
CA ARG A 29 9.18 5.88 -19.51
C ARG A 29 8.06 6.08 -18.50
N THR A 30 7.14 7.00 -18.77
CA THR A 30 5.99 7.27 -17.87
C THR A 30 5.03 6.08 -17.83
N VAL A 31 4.80 5.42 -18.96
CA VAL A 31 4.02 4.17 -19.04
C VAL A 31 4.62 3.09 -18.14
N ALA A 32 5.95 2.91 -18.18
CA ALA A 32 6.62 1.90 -17.37
C ALA A 32 6.50 2.18 -15.86
N VAL A 33 6.69 3.43 -15.43
CA VAL A 33 6.53 3.82 -14.01
C VAL A 33 5.08 3.62 -13.57
N TYR A 34 4.12 4.04 -14.40
CA TYR A 34 2.70 3.87 -14.10
C TYR A 34 2.32 2.40 -13.97
N ALA A 35 2.74 1.56 -14.92
CA ALA A 35 2.48 0.13 -14.89
C ALA A 35 3.12 -0.54 -13.66
N ALA A 36 4.35 -0.16 -13.29
CA ALA A 36 5.01 -0.70 -12.10
C ALA A 36 4.23 -0.37 -10.82
N VAL A 37 3.79 0.89 -10.66
CA VAL A 37 2.98 1.31 -9.50
C VAL A 37 1.61 0.61 -9.49
N LEU A 38 0.97 0.48 -10.65
CA LEU A 38 -0.32 -0.20 -10.79
C LEU A 38 -0.23 -1.68 -10.41
N ILE A 39 0.81 -2.38 -10.87
CA ILE A 39 1.05 -3.79 -10.52
C ILE A 39 1.34 -3.92 -9.02
N MET A 40 2.17 -3.04 -8.45
CA MET A 40 2.50 -3.07 -7.03
C MET A 40 1.27 -2.86 -6.15
N GLY A 41 0.42 -1.89 -6.47
CA GLY A 41 -0.83 -1.65 -5.74
C GLY A 41 -1.79 -2.83 -5.83
N ASN A 42 -2.00 -3.38 -7.02
CA ASN A 42 -2.87 -4.55 -7.20
C ASN A 42 -2.33 -5.79 -6.48
N ALA A 43 -1.01 -6.03 -6.52
CA ALA A 43 -0.38 -7.12 -5.79
C ALA A 43 -0.62 -6.99 -4.28
N MET A 44 -0.46 -5.79 -3.70
CA MET A 44 -0.76 -5.56 -2.27
C MET A 44 -2.22 -5.87 -1.93
N ILE A 45 -3.17 -5.46 -2.79
CA ILE A 45 -4.61 -5.73 -2.58
C ILE A 45 -4.89 -7.24 -2.63
N VAL A 46 -4.28 -7.95 -3.58
CA VAL A 46 -4.43 -9.41 -3.73
C VAL A 46 -3.81 -10.15 -2.54
N LEU A 47 -2.59 -9.81 -2.12
CA LEU A 47 -1.95 -10.41 -0.95
C LEU A 47 -2.80 -10.22 0.31
N ARG A 48 -3.34 -9.01 0.51
CA ARG A 48 -4.24 -8.71 1.63
C ARG A 48 -5.55 -9.52 1.53
N GLY A 49 -6.05 -9.75 0.32
CA GLY A 49 -7.23 -10.58 0.05
C GLY A 49 -7.00 -12.07 0.30
N LEU A 50 -5.77 -12.56 0.10
CA LEU A 50 -5.36 -13.94 0.40
C LEU A 50 -5.10 -14.20 1.89
N GLY A 51 -5.29 -13.20 2.75
CA GLY A 51 -5.01 -13.30 4.18
C GLY A 51 -3.51 -13.30 4.50
N ILE A 52 -2.65 -13.01 3.53
CA ILE A 52 -1.23 -12.79 3.77
C ILE A 52 -1.13 -11.44 4.48
N ALA A 53 -0.75 -11.49 5.75
CA ALA A 53 -0.50 -10.29 6.55
C ALA A 53 0.68 -9.54 5.93
N LEU A 54 0.39 -8.51 5.13
CA LEU A 54 1.41 -7.53 4.82
C LEU A 54 1.81 -6.88 6.15
N PRO A 55 3.12 -6.78 6.46
CA PRO A 55 3.56 -6.05 7.63
C PRO A 55 2.97 -4.64 7.55
N ASN A 56 2.12 -4.31 8.52
CA ASN A 56 1.45 -3.04 8.54
C ASN A 56 2.50 -1.98 8.91
N PRO A 57 2.63 -0.86 8.18
CA PRO A 57 3.51 0.22 8.59
C PRO A 57 3.21 0.73 10.00
N ALA A 58 1.97 0.59 10.47
CA ALA A 58 1.64 0.88 11.87
C ALA A 58 2.32 -0.10 12.84
N ASP A 59 2.47 -1.38 12.49
CA ASP A 59 3.17 -2.36 13.34
C ASP A 59 4.66 -2.04 13.45
N TRP A 60 5.26 -1.53 12.36
CA TRP A 60 6.65 -1.06 12.38
C TRP A 60 6.81 0.20 13.23
N LEU A 61 5.85 1.12 13.13
CA LEU A 61 5.83 2.31 13.96
C LEU A 61 5.66 1.93 15.44
N THR A 62 4.77 1.00 15.75
CA THR A 62 4.59 0.46 17.10
C THR A 62 5.87 -0.21 17.59
N ALA A 63 6.54 -1.03 16.78
CA ALA A 63 7.82 -1.64 17.14
C ALA A 63 8.92 -0.60 17.43
N ALA A 64 8.96 0.49 16.65
CA ALA A 64 9.90 1.60 16.86
C ALA A 64 9.59 2.42 18.12
N LEU A 65 8.30 2.59 18.46
CA LEU A 65 7.85 3.37 19.61
C LEU A 65 7.80 2.56 20.92
N THR A 66 7.70 1.23 20.84
CA THR A 66 7.70 0.33 22.01
C THR A 66 8.88 0.55 22.96
N PRO A 67 10.14 0.65 22.52
CA PRO A 67 11.26 0.92 23.42
C PRO A 67 11.14 2.28 24.11
N LEU A 68 10.69 3.31 23.38
CA LEU A 68 10.47 4.64 23.94
C LEU A 68 9.37 4.62 25.01
N ASN A 69 8.26 3.93 24.72
CA ASN A 69 7.15 3.75 25.66
C ASN A 69 7.59 3.03 26.94
N ASN A 70 8.41 1.99 26.82
CA ASN A 70 8.96 1.26 27.96
C ASN A 70 9.92 2.11 28.81
N MET A 71 10.66 3.04 28.21
CA MET A 71 11.51 3.99 28.94
C MET A 71 10.65 5.00 29.71
N LEU A 72 9.62 5.54 29.06
CA LEU A 72 8.69 6.49 29.68
C LEU A 72 7.90 5.85 30.83
N LEU A 73 7.50 4.58 30.69
CA LEU A 73 6.90 3.77 31.78
C LEU A 73 7.88 3.56 32.94
N HIS A 74 9.14 3.20 32.67
CA HIS A 74 10.16 3.02 33.72
C HIS A 74 10.49 4.32 34.47
N LEU A 75 10.36 5.47 33.80
CA LEU A 75 10.56 6.79 34.40
C LEU A 75 9.34 7.30 35.17
N GLY A 76 8.21 6.57 35.18
CA GLY A 76 6.98 6.97 35.86
C GLY A 76 6.31 8.21 35.26
N LEU A 77 6.61 8.53 33.99
CA LEU A 77 6.11 9.71 33.28
C LEU A 77 4.71 9.50 32.67
N ILE A 78 4.25 8.26 32.56
CA ILE A 78 2.95 7.84 32.02
C ILE A 78 2.47 6.59 32.76
N GLU A 79 1.18 6.52 33.07
CA GLU A 79 0.53 5.35 33.67
C GLU A 79 -0.08 4.44 32.59
N SER A 80 -0.08 3.13 32.86
CA SER A 80 -0.54 2.06 31.95
C SER A 80 -2.04 2.04 31.72
#